data_AF-A0A533YK83-F1
#
_entry.id   AF-A0A533YK83-F1
#
_cell.length_a   1.000
_cell.length_b   1.000
_cell.length_c   1.000
_cell.angle_alpha   90.00
_cell.angle_beta   90.00
_cell.angle_gamma   90.00
#
_symmetry.space_group_name_H-M   'P 1'
#
loop_
_entity.id
_entity.type
_entity.pdbx_description
1 polymer ?
#
loop_
_entity_poly.entity_id
_entity_poly.type
_entity_poly.pdbx_seq_one_letter_code
_entity_poly.pdbx_strand_id
1 'polypeptide(L)'
;MKRFMIILGVAMLVACFAWIQVAATPKNIKHDKKEIRKGLVDVRKDKKEVRKGARDVRHDKRDLVADRKDARKDFRDLRKDKRQLREERKEGDHKEAAALRKDVRKDRRDLAKDHRDVVKDKRDFHRDRREVVAERKDLKKDRKDLRKDKRDLRRDRHHI
;
A
#
# COMPACT_ATOMS: atom_id res chain seq x y z
N MET A 1 -36.02 -66.07 -41.11
CA MET A 1 -36.05 -64.59 -41.10
C MET A 1 -36.16 -63.93 -39.72
N LYS A 2 -36.28 -64.68 -38.60
CA LYS A 2 -36.38 -64.09 -37.24
C LYS A 2 -35.05 -63.92 -36.50
N ARG A 3 -33.93 -64.47 -37.02
CA ARG A 3 -32.58 -64.36 -36.42
C ARG A 3 -31.78 -63.14 -36.92
N PHE A 4 -32.17 -62.54 -38.05
CA PHE A 4 -31.50 -61.35 -38.60
C PHE A 4 -32.03 -60.03 -38.03
N MET A 5 -33.26 -59.99 -37.49
CA MET A 5 -33.80 -58.76 -36.86
C MET A 5 -33.21 -58.45 -35.48
N ILE A 6 -32.58 -59.42 -34.80
CA ILE A 6 -31.99 -59.21 -33.48
C ILE A 6 -30.62 -58.49 -33.61
N ILE A 7 -29.90 -58.72 -34.70
CA ILE A 7 -28.57 -58.14 -34.91
C ILE A 7 -28.67 -56.64 -35.25
N LEU A 8 -29.75 -56.21 -35.91
CA LEU A 8 -30.00 -54.79 -36.19
C LEU A 8 -30.43 -53.97 -34.95
N GLY A 9 -31.05 -54.60 -33.95
CA GLY A 9 -31.42 -53.93 -32.69
C GLY A 9 -30.23 -53.63 -31.77
N VAL A 10 -29.17 -54.44 -31.83
CA VAL A 10 -27.95 -54.24 -31.02
C VAL A 10 -27.02 -53.19 -31.65
N ALA A 11 -27.06 -53.01 -32.97
CA ALA A 11 -26.26 -52.00 -33.67
C ALA A 11 -26.70 -50.55 -33.36
N MET A 12 -27.96 -50.30 -33.00
CA MET A 12 -28.42 -48.98 -32.56
C MET A 12 -28.12 -48.66 -31.09
N LEU A 13 -27.87 -49.67 -30.24
CA LEU A 13 -27.54 -49.46 -28.83
C LEU A 13 -26.06 -49.12 -28.58
N VAL A 14 -25.18 -49.39 -29.55
CA VAL A 14 -23.76 -48.98 -29.48
C VAL A 14 -23.58 -47.50 -29.87
N ALA A 15 -24.53 -46.90 -30.59
CA ALA A 15 -24.48 -45.48 -30.99
C ALA A 15 -24.88 -44.49 -29.87
N CYS A 16 -25.50 -44.97 -28.78
CA CYS A 16 -25.91 -44.13 -27.64
C CYS A 16 -24.92 -44.18 -26.45
N PHE A 17 -23.82 -44.91 -26.59
CA PHE A 17 -22.75 -44.98 -25.59
C PHE A 17 -21.54 -44.09 -25.94
N ALA A 18 -21.76 -42.98 -26.63
CA ALA A 18 -20.83 -41.85 -26.58
C ALA A 18 -21.00 -41.14 -25.23
N TRP A 19 -20.66 -41.87 -24.16
CA TRP A 19 -20.64 -41.37 -22.80
C TRP A 19 -19.70 -40.18 -22.71
N ILE A 20 -20.30 -39.02 -22.55
CA ILE A 20 -19.86 -37.85 -21.78
C ILE A 20 -18.55 -38.12 -21.03
N GLN A 21 -17.42 -37.82 -21.66
CA GLN A 21 -16.15 -37.67 -20.95
C GLN A 21 -16.03 -36.21 -20.50
N VAL A 22 -16.70 -35.85 -19.42
CA VAL A 22 -16.27 -34.71 -18.57
C VAL A 22 -15.12 -35.24 -17.72
N ALA A 23 -14.00 -35.57 -18.37
CA ALA A 23 -12.74 -35.78 -17.69
C ALA A 23 -12.05 -34.42 -17.62
N ALA A 24 -11.83 -33.91 -16.41
CA ALA A 24 -10.97 -32.75 -16.20
C ALA A 24 -9.63 -33.01 -16.92
N THR A 25 -9.39 -32.26 -18.00
CA THR A 25 -8.26 -32.57 -18.87
C THR A 25 -6.93 -32.25 -18.17
N PRO A 26 -5.87 -33.07 -18.34
CA PRO A 26 -4.56 -32.85 -17.71
C PRO A 26 -3.88 -31.53 -18.15
N LYS A 27 -4.40 -30.87 -19.21
CA LYS A 27 -3.99 -29.52 -19.62
C LYS A 27 -4.39 -28.45 -18.59
N ASN A 28 -5.54 -28.59 -17.92
CA ASN A 28 -6.01 -27.61 -16.93
C ASN A 28 -5.12 -27.61 -15.67
N ILE A 29 -4.80 -28.77 -15.10
CA ILE A 29 -3.94 -28.86 -13.89
C ILE A 29 -2.55 -28.26 -14.09
N LYS A 30 -1.95 -28.44 -15.27
CA LYS A 30 -0.64 -27.85 -15.60
C LYS A 30 -0.75 -26.33 -15.70
N HIS A 31 -1.83 -25.84 -16.29
CA HIS A 31 -2.14 -24.42 -16.39
C HIS A 31 -2.35 -23.79 -15.00
N ASP A 32 -3.20 -24.38 -14.17
CA ASP A 32 -3.51 -23.89 -12.82
C ASP A 32 -2.27 -23.83 -11.92
N LYS A 33 -1.39 -24.84 -12.02
CA LYS A 33 -0.08 -24.82 -11.33
C LYS A 33 0.78 -23.64 -11.76
N LYS A 34 0.77 -23.29 -13.05
CA LYS A 34 1.53 -22.16 -13.60
C LYS A 34 0.94 -20.84 -13.11
N GLU A 35 -0.37 -20.70 -13.07
CA GLU A 35 -1.06 -19.51 -12.55
C GLU A 35 -0.83 -19.32 -11.06
N ILE A 36 -0.97 -20.37 -10.25
CA ILE A 36 -0.66 -20.33 -8.82
C ILE A 36 0.80 -19.95 -8.58
N ARG A 37 1.74 -20.42 -9.43
CA ARG A 37 3.15 -20.03 -9.34
C ARG A 37 3.34 -18.54 -9.65
N LYS A 38 2.66 -17.99 -10.66
CA LYS A 38 2.67 -16.56 -10.96
C LYS A 38 2.09 -15.76 -9.79
N GLY A 39 0.89 -16.09 -9.33
CA GLY A 39 0.24 -15.43 -8.18
C GLY A 39 1.08 -15.49 -6.90
N LEU A 40 1.84 -16.56 -6.66
CA LEU A 40 2.81 -16.62 -5.55
C LEU A 40 3.96 -15.62 -5.70
N VAL A 41 4.46 -15.41 -6.92
CA VAL A 41 5.51 -14.43 -7.22
C VAL A 41 4.97 -13.02 -7.04
N ASP A 42 3.77 -12.74 -7.53
CA ASP A 42 3.15 -11.42 -7.45
C ASP A 42 2.85 -11.06 -5.99
N VAL A 43 2.18 -11.93 -5.23
CA VAL A 43 1.97 -11.77 -3.77
C VAL A 43 3.29 -11.56 -3.00
N ARG A 44 4.40 -12.13 -3.47
CA ARG A 44 5.73 -11.92 -2.87
C ARG A 44 6.29 -10.54 -3.20
N LYS A 45 6.09 -10.03 -4.42
CA LYS A 45 6.49 -8.67 -4.82
C LYS A 45 5.65 -7.63 -4.07
N ASP A 46 4.34 -7.76 -4.07
CA ASP A 46 3.41 -6.84 -3.38
C ASP A 46 3.72 -6.78 -1.88
N LYS A 47 4.05 -7.93 -1.27
CA LYS A 47 4.48 -7.96 0.14
C LYS A 47 5.76 -7.15 0.37
N LYS A 48 6.72 -7.15 -0.57
CA LYS A 48 7.94 -6.34 -0.46
C LYS A 48 7.63 -4.86 -0.62
N GLU A 49 6.76 -4.50 -1.56
CA GLU A 49 6.35 -3.12 -1.82
C GLU A 49 5.60 -2.53 -0.62
N VAL A 50 4.59 -3.23 -0.10
CA VAL A 50 3.90 -2.88 1.15
C VAL A 50 4.86 -2.70 2.32
N ARG A 51 5.92 -3.53 2.40
CA ARG A 51 6.93 -3.42 3.46
C ARG A 51 7.80 -2.17 3.28
N LYS A 52 8.15 -1.83 2.02
CA LYS A 52 8.90 -0.63 1.68
C LYS A 52 8.06 0.61 2.01
N GLY A 53 6.83 0.72 1.50
CA GLY A 53 5.94 1.84 1.82
C GLY A 53 5.68 1.96 3.33
N ALA A 54 5.53 0.85 4.05
CA ALA A 54 5.40 0.90 5.52
C ALA A 54 6.68 1.35 6.25
N ARG A 55 7.86 1.22 5.64
CA ARG A 55 9.11 1.77 6.17
C ARG A 55 9.19 3.27 5.86
N ASP A 56 8.83 3.68 4.67
CA ASP A 56 8.84 5.07 4.22
C ASP A 56 7.90 5.91 5.11
N VAL A 57 6.64 5.47 5.30
CA VAL A 57 5.69 6.09 6.25
C VAL A 57 6.24 6.20 7.69
N ARG A 58 7.10 5.27 8.13
CA ARG A 58 7.73 5.37 9.46
C ARG A 58 8.85 6.42 9.49
N HIS A 59 9.56 6.60 8.39
CA HIS A 59 10.56 7.64 8.24
C HIS A 59 9.91 9.01 8.23
N ASP A 60 8.90 9.23 7.38
CA ASP A 60 8.19 10.51 7.29
C ASP A 60 7.58 10.90 8.65
N LYS A 61 7.10 9.91 9.41
CA LYS A 61 6.62 10.15 10.77
C LYS A 61 7.72 10.67 11.70
N ARG A 62 8.94 10.16 11.59
CA ARG A 62 10.08 10.62 12.41
C ARG A 62 10.49 12.03 12.00
N ASP A 63 10.52 12.30 10.71
CA ASP A 63 10.91 13.59 10.15
C ASP A 63 9.90 14.67 10.58
N LEU A 64 8.60 14.40 10.43
CA LEU A 64 7.52 15.25 10.98
C LEU A 64 7.63 15.55 12.48
N VAL A 65 8.18 14.62 13.26
CA VAL A 65 8.41 14.83 14.69
C VAL A 65 9.63 15.73 14.93
N ALA A 66 10.68 15.58 14.12
CA ALA A 66 11.86 16.44 14.14
C ALA A 66 11.49 17.88 13.73
N ASP A 67 10.81 18.07 12.60
CA ASP A 67 10.42 19.40 12.11
C ASP A 67 9.55 20.15 13.11
N ARG A 68 8.63 19.44 13.78
CA ARG A 68 7.83 20.02 14.86
C ARG A 68 8.66 20.43 16.07
N LYS A 69 9.73 19.69 16.39
CA LYS A 69 10.62 20.02 17.50
C LYS A 69 11.43 21.26 17.17
N ASP A 70 11.91 21.37 15.94
CA ASP A 70 12.71 22.49 15.47
C ASP A 70 11.86 23.76 15.39
N ALA A 71 10.67 23.71 14.76
CA ALA A 71 9.74 24.83 14.77
C ALA A 71 9.38 25.30 16.20
N ARG A 72 9.24 24.37 17.17
CA ARG A 72 9.02 24.72 18.58
C ARG A 72 10.22 25.39 19.25
N LYS A 73 11.43 25.13 18.79
CA LYS A 73 12.65 25.81 19.25
C LYS A 73 12.67 27.22 18.68
N ASP A 74 12.42 27.37 17.38
CA ASP A 74 12.41 28.68 16.72
C ASP A 74 11.32 29.59 17.30
N PHE A 75 10.13 29.05 17.60
CA PHE A 75 9.09 29.79 18.31
C PHE A 75 9.53 30.29 19.70
N ARG A 76 10.37 29.53 20.41
CA ARG A 76 10.91 29.92 21.72
C ARG A 76 11.96 31.01 21.58
N ASP A 77 12.84 30.91 20.60
CA ASP A 77 13.88 31.91 20.36
C ASP A 77 13.25 33.23 19.88
N LEU A 78 12.31 33.19 18.93
CA LEU A 78 11.51 34.36 18.54
C LEU A 78 10.79 35.03 19.72
N ARG A 79 10.37 34.26 20.73
CA ARG A 79 9.73 34.82 21.94
C ARG A 79 10.76 35.56 22.81
N LYS A 80 12.00 35.07 22.91
CA LYS A 80 13.09 35.75 23.63
C LYS A 80 13.46 37.05 22.92
N ASP A 81 13.64 37.02 21.60
CA ASP A 81 14.03 38.19 20.82
C ASP A 81 12.98 39.29 20.90
N LYS A 82 11.69 38.90 20.85
CA LYS A 82 10.58 39.83 21.10
C LYS A 82 10.58 40.43 22.50
N ARG A 83 11.10 39.72 23.51
CA ARG A 83 11.22 40.24 24.87
C ARG A 83 12.38 41.22 24.96
N GLN A 84 13.56 40.85 24.46
CA GLN A 84 14.74 41.73 24.40
C GLN A 84 14.44 43.04 23.67
N LEU A 85 13.79 42.96 22.51
CA LEU A 85 13.37 44.13 21.73
C LEU A 85 12.36 45.03 22.47
N ARG A 86 11.58 44.49 23.41
CA ARG A 86 10.72 45.30 24.29
C ARG A 86 11.51 45.97 25.41
N GLU A 87 12.57 45.33 25.90
CA GLU A 87 13.45 45.84 26.95
C GLU A 87 14.34 46.96 26.39
N GLU A 88 15.06 46.75 25.29
CA GLU A 88 15.90 47.77 24.64
C GLU A 88 15.11 49.01 24.22
N ARG A 89 13.87 48.81 23.72
CA ARG A 89 12.99 49.93 23.38
C ARG A 89 12.60 50.76 24.60
N LYS A 90 12.53 50.18 25.80
CA LYS A 90 12.30 50.92 27.05
C LYS A 90 13.56 51.66 27.49
N GLU A 91 14.73 51.07 27.27
CA GLU A 91 16.03 51.65 27.64
C GLU A 91 16.50 52.75 26.69
N GLY A 92 15.85 52.90 25.53
CA GLY A 92 16.10 54.00 24.59
C GLY A 92 17.17 53.70 23.55
N ASP A 93 17.68 52.46 23.47
CA ASP A 93 18.61 52.07 22.41
C ASP A 93 17.86 51.83 21.10
N HIS A 94 17.91 52.83 20.22
CA HIS A 94 17.19 52.80 18.95
C HIS A 94 17.92 52.03 17.85
N LYS A 95 19.24 51.80 17.96
CA LYS A 95 20.02 51.09 16.93
C LYS A 95 19.94 49.58 17.12
N GLU A 96 20.13 49.09 18.34
CA GLU A 96 20.04 47.66 18.67
C GLU A 96 18.61 47.15 18.46
N ALA A 97 17.61 47.93 18.90
CA ALA A 97 16.21 47.61 18.66
C ALA A 97 15.85 47.56 17.17
N ALA A 98 16.55 48.30 16.30
CA ALA A 98 16.32 48.26 14.85
C ALA A 98 16.92 46.98 14.21
N ALA A 99 18.07 46.50 14.69
CA ALA A 99 18.64 45.22 14.27
C ALA A 99 17.73 44.06 14.69
N LEU A 100 17.36 43.98 15.97
CA LEU A 100 16.45 42.95 16.48
C LEU A 100 15.07 42.95 15.80
N ARG A 101 14.58 44.11 15.34
CA ARG A 101 13.33 44.17 14.54
C ARG A 101 13.46 43.43 13.21
N LYS A 102 14.62 43.54 12.56
CA LYS A 102 14.90 42.83 11.31
C LYS A 102 14.99 41.32 11.56
N ASP A 103 15.65 40.92 12.64
CA ASP A 103 15.80 39.51 13.02
C ASP A 103 14.44 38.89 13.37
N VAL A 104 13.65 39.53 14.25
CA VAL A 104 12.27 39.11 14.56
C VAL A 104 11.39 39.02 13.30
N ARG A 105 11.60 39.89 12.30
CA ARG A 105 10.85 39.82 11.03
C ARG A 105 11.31 38.62 10.18
N LYS A 106 12.60 38.35 10.14
CA LYS A 106 13.18 37.20 9.44
C LYS A 106 12.71 35.90 10.06
N ASP A 107 12.82 35.76 11.37
CA ASP A 107 12.39 34.57 12.11
C ASP A 107 10.89 34.29 11.93
N ARG A 108 10.05 35.33 11.95
CA ARG A 108 8.62 35.17 11.64
C ARG A 108 8.39 34.62 10.24
N ARG A 109 9.19 35.05 9.27
CA ARG A 109 9.07 34.58 7.88
C ARG A 109 9.53 33.13 7.78
N ASP A 110 10.59 32.75 8.46
CA ASP A 110 11.12 31.40 8.43
C ASP A 110 10.17 30.44 9.15
N LEU A 111 9.67 30.80 10.35
CA LEU A 111 8.59 30.07 11.03
C LEU A 111 7.31 29.89 10.19
N ALA A 112 6.95 30.89 9.38
CA ALA A 112 5.81 30.78 8.49
C ALA A 112 6.06 29.79 7.33
N LYS A 113 7.31 29.62 6.88
CA LYS A 113 7.69 28.57 5.92
C LYS A 113 7.67 27.22 6.59
N ASP A 114 8.33 27.06 7.74
CA ASP A 114 8.40 25.79 8.47
C ASP A 114 6.99 25.27 8.79
N HIS A 115 6.09 26.16 9.18
CA HIS A 115 4.69 25.80 9.40
C HIS A 115 4.00 25.29 8.12
N ARG A 116 4.25 25.92 6.96
CA ARG A 116 3.70 25.45 5.67
C ARG A 116 4.27 24.09 5.28
N ASP A 117 5.56 23.89 5.49
CA ASP A 117 6.25 22.64 5.18
C ASP A 117 5.72 21.49 6.06
N VAL A 118 5.64 21.68 7.38
CA VAL A 118 5.02 20.71 8.31
C VAL A 118 3.58 20.37 7.94
N VAL A 119 2.79 21.35 7.47
CA VAL A 119 1.40 21.11 7.02
C VAL A 119 1.38 20.25 5.76
N LYS A 120 2.26 20.53 4.80
CA LYS A 120 2.40 19.75 3.57
C LYS A 120 2.85 18.33 3.87
N ASP A 121 3.90 18.16 4.64
CA ASP A 121 4.45 16.84 5.00
C ASP A 121 3.44 16.01 5.78
N LYS A 122 2.63 16.64 6.63
CA LYS A 122 1.54 15.95 7.33
C LYS A 122 0.47 15.46 6.37
N ARG A 123 0.13 16.23 5.34
CA ARG A 123 -0.84 15.81 4.31
C ARG A 123 -0.29 14.64 3.51
N ASP A 124 0.97 14.71 3.12
CA ASP A 124 1.63 13.69 2.31
C ASP A 124 1.78 12.39 3.13
N PHE A 125 2.23 12.46 4.38
CA PHE A 125 2.22 11.33 5.33
C PHE A 125 0.83 10.65 5.47
N HIS A 126 -0.24 11.44 5.51
CA HIS A 126 -1.59 10.89 5.59
C HIS A 126 -2.03 10.19 4.30
N ARG A 127 -1.58 10.67 3.14
CA ARG A 127 -1.81 10.02 1.84
C ARG A 127 -1.06 8.70 1.78
N ASP A 128 0.24 8.70 2.05
CA ASP A 128 1.09 7.52 1.95
C ASP A 128 0.63 6.42 2.91
N ARG A 129 0.22 6.83 4.13
CA ARG A 129 -0.40 5.90 5.09
C ARG A 129 -1.68 5.26 4.54
N ARG A 130 -2.53 5.99 3.81
CA ARG A 130 -3.76 5.45 3.22
C ARG A 130 -3.44 4.48 2.10
N GLU A 131 -2.46 4.80 1.25
CA GLU A 131 -1.99 3.94 0.15
C GLU A 131 -1.48 2.60 0.69
N VAL A 132 -0.56 2.62 1.66
CA VAL A 132 -0.05 1.40 2.31
C VAL A 132 -1.17 0.57 2.95
N VAL A 133 -2.22 1.22 3.47
CA VAL A 133 -3.39 0.51 4.03
C VAL A 133 -4.23 -0.14 2.93
N ALA A 134 -4.40 0.52 1.79
CA ALA A 134 -5.10 -0.04 0.63
C ALA A 134 -4.34 -1.24 0.07
N GLU A 135 -3.04 -1.11 -0.21
CA GLU A 135 -2.19 -2.19 -0.70
C GLU A 135 -2.21 -3.42 0.23
N ARG A 136 -2.23 -3.19 1.55
CA ARG A 136 -2.38 -4.29 2.53
C ARG A 136 -3.70 -5.03 2.42
N LYS A 137 -4.79 -4.33 2.09
CA LYS A 137 -6.10 -4.96 1.90
C LYS A 137 -6.11 -5.78 0.63
N ASP A 138 -5.53 -5.29 -0.45
CA ASP A 138 -5.48 -6.00 -1.73
C ASP A 138 -4.57 -7.22 -1.64
N LEU A 139 -3.37 -7.09 -1.05
CA LEU A 139 -2.50 -8.24 -0.73
C LEU A 139 -3.21 -9.30 0.14
N LYS A 140 -4.14 -8.89 1.01
CA LYS A 140 -4.94 -9.83 1.81
C LYS A 140 -5.97 -10.57 0.95
N LYS A 141 -6.57 -9.93 -0.06
CA LYS A 141 -7.47 -10.56 -1.03
C LYS A 141 -6.69 -11.53 -1.92
N ASP A 142 -5.58 -11.11 -2.50
CA ASP A 142 -4.76 -11.95 -3.39
C ASP A 142 -4.30 -13.23 -2.70
N ARG A 143 -3.91 -13.11 -1.43
CA ARG A 143 -3.58 -14.28 -0.59
C ARG A 143 -4.76 -15.22 -0.35
N LYS A 144 -5.98 -14.69 -0.22
CA LYS A 144 -7.19 -15.51 -0.05
C LYS A 144 -7.53 -16.23 -1.34
N ASP A 145 -7.45 -15.56 -2.48
CA ASP A 145 -7.78 -16.14 -3.77
C ASP A 145 -6.75 -17.20 -4.16
N LEU A 146 -5.46 -16.92 -3.98
CA LEU A 146 -4.38 -17.90 -4.14
C LEU A 146 -4.54 -19.14 -3.23
N ARG A 147 -5.16 -19.00 -2.05
CA ARG A 147 -5.49 -20.14 -1.17
C ARG A 147 -6.66 -20.95 -1.71
N LYS A 148 -7.66 -20.31 -2.32
CA LYS A 148 -8.78 -21.01 -2.99
C LYS A 148 -8.25 -21.78 -4.19
N ASP A 149 -7.48 -21.14 -5.07
CA ASP A 149 -6.90 -21.79 -6.26
C ASP A 149 -6.08 -23.03 -5.88
N LYS A 150 -5.29 -22.93 -4.82
CA LYS A 150 -4.53 -24.09 -4.29
C LYS A 150 -5.42 -25.20 -3.75
N ARG A 151 -6.56 -24.88 -3.15
CA ARG A 151 -7.52 -25.87 -2.65
C ARG A 151 -8.26 -26.52 -3.81
N ASP A 152 -8.63 -25.75 -4.82
CA ASP A 152 -9.38 -26.24 -5.97
C ASP A 152 -8.48 -27.15 -6.82
N LEU A 153 -7.21 -26.76 -7.07
CA LEU A 153 -6.19 -27.64 -7.67
C LEU A 153 -5.96 -28.95 -6.90
N ARG A 154 -6.10 -28.94 -5.57
CA ARG A 154 -6.01 -30.17 -4.75
C ARG A 154 -7.21 -31.07 -4.96
N ARG A 155 -8.42 -30.50 -5.08
CA ARG A 155 -9.65 -31.24 -5.38
C ARG A 155 -9.58 -31.85 -6.77
N ASP A 156 -9.20 -31.08 -7.77
CA ASP A 156 -9.11 -31.56 -9.16
C ASP A 156 -8.14 -32.73 -9.29
N ARG A 157 -7.05 -32.72 -8.51
CA ARG A 157 -6.12 -33.86 -8.45
C ARG A 157 -6.73 -35.12 -7.82
N HIS A 158 -7.70 -34.98 -6.91
CA HIS A 158 -8.35 -36.10 -6.24
C HIS A 158 -9.51 -36.69 -7.06
N HIS A 159 -10.00 -35.98 -8.08
CA HIS A 159 -11.05 -36.42 -8.99
C HIS A 159 -10.51 -37.08 -10.27
N ILE A 160 -9.23 -37.45 -10.29
CA ILE A 160 -8.52 -38.16 -11.38
C ILE A 160 -7.94 -39.44 -10.80
#